data_AF-A0AAD7UIF3-F1
#
_entry.id   AF-A0AAD7UIF3-F1
#
_cell.length_a   1.000
_cell.length_b   1.000
_cell.length_c   1.000
_cell.angle_alpha   90.00
_cell.angle_beta   90.00
_cell.angle_gamma   90.00
#
_symmetry.space_group_name_H-M   'P 1'
#
loop_
_entity.id
_entity.type
_entity.pdbx_description
1 polymer ?
#
loop_
_entity_poly.entity_id
_entity_poly.type
_entity_poly.pdbx_seq_one_letter_code
_entity_poly.pdbx_strand_id
1 'polypeptide(L)'
;MGLARRKLHDASMRSFLVGNTRARALTSRGKRFAWLAVGDLRNVLETVRLTEEEVVDLSLNDASGLVAARNLLMVRLALRREDAAAVAVWCDAFVSPRCLAVVREELAAIRRGRAGRVARLWLDLDMDVGTARAKRSEALGVEGSGHAVAGASASWRASGASTSESLTAKTLVPNPTMFDVEAPGVPFVETTGPQGAFDALAGLESGTEAFARAVDEAWRPLFEALRNARPTLRTTVRDCAARVLRSWPHAFDAVDASNVADYVGLWNLLVACPPLAKRTGFLRTEHALTVANSLDALLNEEFPFCGDGMRRLLDAAGWRPRQVPGGGGGGAKEKVLRVEWRRTCRRRLEKREEAPSLVAQLLERSAPIPMNADMLGDAKVPIELSYAWPKVTCATVVEIALAARTAALDAVFECDAFRSSRARHLLLALKLDLSARPKRTLSRLVPKLVFRRRLFRRVKWRSLRCEGREDLFALRAGVFEPALGVALLRDDRVLRDFMKNQGWVVAAGKTTEAFNAAFDWCLTAADYRELQLLDQVRFPRFQTSTFRIPWPSGGGGGDFGNAPLETYFRYAVLLDVQTFRVLCAPVRL
;
A
#
# COMPACT_ATOMS: atom_id res chain seq x y z
N MET A 1 4.10 -6.60 10.78
CA MET A 1 3.94 -5.80 9.54
C MET A 1 5.32 -5.60 8.92
N GLY A 2 5.88 -6.68 8.37
CA GLY A 2 6.86 -6.62 7.28
C GLY A 2 6.13 -6.78 5.96
N LEU A 3 6.85 -6.66 4.85
CA LEU A 3 6.40 -6.76 3.45
C LEU A 3 5.34 -5.75 2.95
N ALA A 4 4.14 -5.69 3.54
CA ALA A 4 3.13 -4.67 3.20
C ALA A 4 3.66 -3.22 3.39
N ARG A 5 4.65 -3.04 4.28
CA ARG A 5 5.33 -1.76 4.51
C ARG A 5 6.32 -1.37 3.40
N ARG A 6 6.88 -2.32 2.64
CA ARG A 6 7.86 -2.00 1.59
C ARG A 6 7.17 -1.28 0.43
N LYS A 7 6.00 -1.76 0.02
CA LYS A 7 5.15 -1.10 -0.98
C LYS A 7 4.85 0.35 -0.61
N LEU A 8 4.42 0.63 0.63
CA LEU A 8 4.19 2.01 1.08
C LEU A 8 5.45 2.90 1.09
N HIS A 9 6.66 2.36 0.92
CA HIS A 9 7.90 3.12 0.83
C HIS A 9 8.52 3.13 -0.59
N ASP A 10 7.87 2.45 -1.52
CA ASP A 10 8.28 2.26 -2.91
C ASP A 10 8.22 3.58 -3.70
N ALA A 11 9.11 3.74 -4.67
CA ALA A 11 9.03 4.78 -5.69
C ALA A 11 7.71 4.72 -6.46
N SER A 12 7.13 3.53 -6.67
CA SER A 12 5.81 3.37 -7.28
C SER A 12 4.68 4.03 -6.46
N MET A 13 4.82 4.06 -5.12
CA MET A 13 3.88 4.82 -4.29
C MET A 13 4.14 6.33 -4.32
N ARG A 14 5.34 6.76 -4.71
CA ARG A 14 5.64 8.18 -4.96
C ARG A 14 5.01 8.66 -6.26
N SER A 15 4.72 7.76 -7.20
CA SER A 15 4.03 8.04 -8.46
C SER A 15 2.50 7.85 -8.41
N PHE A 16 1.87 7.57 -7.24
CA PHE A 16 0.39 7.69 -7.07
C PHE A 16 -0.07 9.13 -7.01
N LEU A 17 0.39 9.90 -7.99
CA LEU A 17 0.10 11.30 -8.13
C LEU A 17 -1.02 11.39 -9.16
N VAL A 18 -2.23 11.64 -8.62
CA VAL A 18 -3.36 12.25 -9.32
C VAL A 18 -4.29 11.33 -10.11
N GLY A 19 -5.59 11.65 -10.10
CA GLY A 19 -6.39 11.59 -11.33
C GLY A 19 -7.22 10.34 -11.66
N ASN A 20 -6.79 9.11 -11.38
CA ASN A 20 -7.37 7.93 -12.04
C ASN A 20 -8.85 7.63 -11.76
N THR A 21 -9.38 8.17 -10.65
CA THR A 21 -10.79 8.04 -10.29
C THR A 21 -11.40 9.41 -10.06
N ARG A 22 -12.72 9.49 -10.19
CA ARG A 22 -13.48 10.71 -9.92
C ARG A 22 -13.33 11.18 -8.48
N ALA A 23 -13.41 12.50 -8.29
CA ALA A 23 -13.46 13.11 -6.97
C ALA A 23 -14.68 12.61 -6.17
N ARG A 24 -14.50 12.35 -4.87
CA ARG A 24 -15.57 11.87 -4.00
C ARG A 24 -15.46 12.38 -2.57
N ALA A 25 -16.61 12.69 -1.98
CA ALA A 25 -16.70 13.08 -0.58
C ALA A 25 -16.86 11.88 0.35
N LEU A 26 -16.22 11.94 1.53
CA LEU A 26 -16.62 11.16 2.69
C LEU A 26 -17.86 11.80 3.32
N THR A 27 -19.05 11.31 2.98
CA THR A 27 -20.30 11.80 3.59
C THR A 27 -20.48 11.18 4.98
N SER A 28 -20.20 11.96 6.03
CA SER A 28 -20.41 11.58 7.42
C SER A 28 -21.07 12.73 8.19
N ARG A 29 -21.88 12.41 9.22
CA ARG A 29 -22.43 13.41 10.16
C ARG A 29 -21.38 13.99 11.11
N GLY A 30 -20.11 13.62 10.95
CA GLY A 30 -19.02 14.01 11.84
C GLY A 30 -18.07 14.99 11.18
N LYS A 31 -17.16 15.55 12.00
CA LYS A 31 -16.25 16.64 11.62
C LYS A 31 -14.81 16.18 11.44
N ARG A 32 -14.47 14.93 11.78
CA ARG A 32 -13.09 14.44 11.81
C ARG A 32 -12.86 13.37 10.78
N PHE A 33 -11.99 13.65 9.83
CA PHE A 33 -11.73 12.76 8.71
C PHE A 33 -10.23 12.48 8.58
N ALA A 34 -9.89 11.25 8.17
CA ALA A 34 -8.53 10.86 7.90
C ALA A 34 -8.39 10.29 6.48
N TRP A 35 -7.30 10.62 5.79
CA TRP A 35 -6.96 10.07 4.49
C TRP A 35 -5.60 9.39 4.56
N LEU A 36 -5.54 8.14 4.09
CA LEU A 36 -4.33 7.33 3.98
C LEU A 36 -3.93 7.24 2.51
N ALA A 37 -2.71 7.71 2.18
CA ALA A 37 -2.27 8.03 0.83
C ALA A 37 -3.26 8.98 0.15
N VAL A 38 -3.18 10.26 0.55
CA VAL A 38 -4.16 11.29 0.21
C VAL A 38 -4.29 11.48 -1.30
N GLY A 39 -3.20 11.27 -2.04
CA GLY A 39 -3.17 11.58 -3.47
C GLY A 39 -3.26 13.10 -3.67
N ASP A 40 -4.22 13.56 -4.47
CA ASP A 40 -4.25 14.90 -5.06
C ASP A 40 -5.26 15.89 -4.45
N LEU A 41 -5.69 15.63 -3.21
CA LEU A 41 -6.67 16.42 -2.45
C LEU A 41 -8.10 16.48 -3.01
N ARG A 42 -8.41 16.01 -4.22
CA ARG A 42 -9.76 16.16 -4.78
C ARG A 42 -10.83 15.57 -3.86
N ASN A 43 -10.61 14.36 -3.34
CA ASN A 43 -11.53 13.71 -2.40
C ASN A 43 -11.65 14.47 -1.07
N VAL A 44 -10.54 15.08 -0.63
CA VAL A 44 -10.50 15.88 0.60
C VAL A 44 -11.36 17.13 0.43
N LEU A 45 -11.14 17.89 -0.65
CA LEU A 45 -11.87 19.13 -0.89
C LEU A 45 -13.32 18.90 -1.25
N GLU A 46 -13.63 17.80 -1.96
CA GLU A 46 -15.02 17.40 -2.22
C GLU A 46 -15.75 17.06 -0.91
N THR A 47 -15.04 16.45 0.06
CA THR A 47 -15.57 16.25 1.42
C THR A 47 -15.84 17.58 2.11
N VAL A 48 -14.90 18.54 2.03
CA VAL A 48 -15.09 19.89 2.60
C VAL A 48 -16.29 20.58 1.97
N ARG A 49 -16.45 20.51 0.64
CA ARG A 49 -17.54 21.13 -0.11
C ARG A 49 -18.92 20.62 0.29
N LEU A 50 -19.05 19.32 0.53
CA LEU A 50 -20.33 18.69 0.86
C LEU A 50 -20.61 18.61 2.37
N THR A 51 -19.67 19.05 3.21
CA THR A 51 -19.87 19.08 4.65
C THR A 51 -20.58 20.37 5.04
N GLU A 52 -21.74 20.24 5.68
CA GLU A 52 -22.55 21.38 6.16
C GLU A 52 -21.94 22.06 7.40
N GLU A 53 -20.87 21.50 7.96
CA GLU A 53 -20.26 21.94 9.21
C GLU A 53 -19.20 23.02 8.98
N GLU A 54 -19.26 24.08 9.77
CA GLU A 54 -18.33 25.23 9.68
C GLU A 54 -16.87 24.88 9.99
N VAL A 55 -16.61 23.79 10.72
CA VAL A 55 -15.25 23.38 11.09
C VAL A 55 -15.04 21.89 10.86
N VAL A 56 -14.12 21.57 9.96
CA VAL A 56 -13.72 20.20 9.63
C VAL A 56 -12.25 19.99 10.01
N ASP A 57 -11.94 18.91 10.74
CA ASP A 57 -10.57 18.49 11.08
C ASP A 57 -10.16 17.36 10.14
N LEU A 58 -9.21 17.67 9.25
CA LEU A 58 -8.71 16.80 8.20
C LEU A 58 -7.30 16.34 8.56
N SER A 59 -7.12 15.03 8.71
CA SER A 59 -5.81 14.41 8.89
C SER A 59 -5.36 13.73 7.59
N LEU A 60 -4.37 14.33 6.95
CA LEU A 60 -3.83 13.91 5.66
C LEU A 60 -2.53 13.15 5.88
N ASN A 61 -2.54 11.84 5.64
CA ASN A 61 -1.32 11.04 5.72
C ASN A 61 -0.90 10.55 4.34
N ASP A 62 0.35 10.84 3.99
CA ASP A 62 0.98 10.28 2.80
C ASP A 62 2.32 9.62 3.14
N ALA A 63 2.75 8.66 2.33
CA ALA A 63 4.08 8.11 2.44
C ALA A 63 5.14 8.96 1.73
N SER A 64 4.71 9.70 0.70
CA SER A 64 5.55 10.57 -0.12
C SER A 64 5.67 11.98 0.48
N GLY A 65 6.91 12.44 0.63
CA GLY A 65 7.18 13.83 0.99
C GLY A 65 6.76 14.82 -0.10
N LEU A 66 6.87 14.40 -1.37
CA LEU A 66 6.48 15.17 -2.56
C LEU A 66 4.97 15.42 -2.57
N VAL A 67 4.15 14.36 -2.44
CA VAL A 67 2.68 14.47 -2.39
C VAL A 67 2.26 15.42 -1.27
N ALA A 68 2.82 15.22 -0.06
CA ALA A 68 2.50 16.05 1.09
C ALA A 68 2.87 17.53 0.89
N ALA A 69 4.06 17.81 0.32
CA ALA A 69 4.50 19.18 0.04
C ALA A 69 3.63 19.84 -1.04
N ARG A 70 3.33 19.11 -2.13
CA ARG A 70 2.46 19.57 -3.22
C ARG A 70 1.05 19.90 -2.74
N ASN A 71 0.46 19.02 -1.93
CA ASN A 71 -0.86 19.23 -1.35
C ASN A 71 -0.89 20.46 -0.43
N LEU A 72 0.13 20.64 0.41
CA LEU A 72 0.24 21.84 1.25
C LEU A 72 0.38 23.11 0.40
N LEU A 73 1.17 23.07 -0.67
CA LEU A 73 1.32 24.19 -1.60
C LEU A 73 -0.02 24.53 -2.27
N MET A 74 -0.73 23.55 -2.83
CA MET A 74 -2.03 23.76 -3.47
C MET A 74 -3.05 24.40 -2.54
N VAL A 75 -3.16 23.90 -1.29
CA VAL A 75 -4.04 24.49 -0.27
C VAL A 75 -3.68 25.94 -0.01
N ARG A 76 -2.40 26.27 0.14
CA ARG A 76 -1.95 27.62 0.47
C ARG A 76 -2.21 28.59 -0.69
N LEU A 77 -1.97 28.17 -1.93
CA LEU A 77 -2.30 28.93 -3.14
C LEU A 77 -3.82 29.20 -3.22
N ALA A 78 -4.65 28.17 -3.04
CA ALA A 78 -6.11 28.32 -3.07
C ALA A 78 -6.63 29.26 -1.96
N LEU A 79 -6.06 29.20 -0.75
CA LEU A 79 -6.41 30.12 0.34
C LEU A 79 -6.00 31.57 0.05
N ARG A 80 -4.97 31.80 -0.76
CA ARG A 80 -4.56 33.12 -1.27
C ARG A 80 -5.33 33.58 -2.51
N ARG A 81 -6.28 32.78 -3.01
CA ARG A 81 -7.01 33.02 -4.27
C ARG A 81 -6.11 32.97 -5.51
N GLU A 82 -5.00 32.23 -5.43
CA GLU A 82 -4.09 31.96 -6.55
C GLU A 82 -4.49 30.66 -7.24
N ASP A 83 -5.75 30.58 -7.67
CA ASP A 83 -6.39 29.34 -8.14
C ASP A 83 -5.71 28.80 -9.41
N ALA A 84 -5.30 29.68 -10.32
CA ALA A 84 -4.56 29.30 -11.53
C ALA A 84 -3.21 28.66 -11.20
N ALA A 85 -2.51 29.16 -10.18
CA ALA A 85 -1.26 28.55 -9.71
C ALA A 85 -1.49 27.20 -9.04
N ALA A 86 -2.57 27.07 -8.24
CA ALA A 86 -2.93 25.80 -7.61
C ALA A 86 -3.28 24.72 -8.66
N VAL A 87 -4.03 25.08 -9.70
CA VAL A 87 -4.34 24.20 -10.83
C VAL A 87 -3.07 23.84 -11.60
N ALA A 88 -2.21 24.80 -11.90
CA ALA A 88 -0.94 24.55 -12.60
C ALA A 88 -0.02 23.58 -11.83
N VAL A 89 0.03 23.73 -10.50
CA VAL A 89 0.72 22.79 -9.61
C VAL A 89 0.07 21.42 -9.66
N TRP A 90 -1.25 21.30 -9.80
CA TRP A 90 -1.94 20.01 -9.90
C TRP A 90 -1.78 19.31 -11.25
N CYS A 91 -1.75 20.05 -12.36
CA CYS A 91 -1.66 19.48 -13.71
C CYS A 91 -0.21 19.36 -14.24
N ASP A 92 0.79 19.62 -13.41
CA ASP A 92 2.21 19.63 -13.80
C ASP A 92 2.46 20.47 -15.05
N ALA A 93 1.84 21.66 -15.08
CA ALA A 93 1.98 22.61 -16.17
C ALA A 93 3.20 23.51 -15.97
N PHE A 94 3.75 23.95 -17.10
CA PHE A 94 4.62 25.11 -17.11
C PHE A 94 3.81 26.35 -16.71
N VAL A 95 4.46 27.33 -16.11
CA VAL A 95 3.79 28.49 -15.49
C VAL A 95 4.37 29.80 -15.99
N SER A 96 3.61 30.89 -15.84
CA SER A 96 4.13 32.24 -16.04
C SER A 96 5.16 32.62 -14.97
N PRO A 97 6.07 33.58 -15.22
CA PRO A 97 7.01 34.06 -14.20
C PRO A 97 6.32 34.59 -12.94
N ARG A 98 5.14 35.21 -13.09
CA ARG A 98 4.30 35.65 -11.97
C ARG A 98 3.83 34.47 -11.13
N CYS A 99 3.26 33.45 -11.77
CA CYS A 99 2.80 32.24 -11.08
C CYS A 99 3.97 31.52 -10.38
N LEU A 100 5.14 31.41 -11.04
CA LEU A 100 6.34 30.84 -10.42
C LEU A 100 6.78 31.62 -9.17
N ALA A 101 6.73 32.96 -9.20
CA ALA A 101 7.09 33.79 -8.05
C ALA A 101 6.21 33.47 -6.83
N VAL A 102 4.89 33.37 -7.04
CA VAL A 102 3.93 33.00 -6.00
C VAL A 102 4.17 31.57 -5.50
N VAL A 103 4.40 30.61 -6.41
CA VAL A 103 4.73 29.22 -6.04
C VAL A 103 5.98 29.16 -5.17
N ARG A 104 7.05 29.89 -5.54
CA ARG A 104 8.29 29.95 -4.75
C ARG A 104 8.08 30.58 -3.38
N GLU A 105 7.32 31.67 -3.31
CA GLU A 105 6.94 32.31 -2.03
C GLU A 105 6.25 31.29 -1.10
N GLU A 106 5.28 30.55 -1.63
CA GLU A 106 4.53 29.58 -0.84
C GLU A 106 5.32 28.32 -0.48
N LEU A 107 6.21 27.86 -1.37
CA LEU A 107 7.18 26.80 -1.05
C LEU A 107 8.09 27.20 0.12
N ALA A 108 8.57 28.43 0.15
CA ALA A 108 9.42 28.95 1.23
C ALA A 108 8.69 29.01 2.60
N ALA A 109 7.36 29.10 2.58
CA ALA A 109 6.53 29.04 3.77
C ALA A 109 6.38 27.62 4.34
N ILE A 110 6.63 26.56 3.55
CA ILE A 110 6.54 25.16 4.01
C ILE A 110 7.83 24.78 4.75
N ARG A 111 7.84 24.93 6.08
CA ARG A 111 9.08 24.77 6.88
C ARG A 111 9.24 23.43 7.60
N ARG A 112 8.15 22.68 7.85
CA ARG A 112 8.15 21.55 8.82
C ARG A 112 8.28 20.17 8.19
N GLY A 113 9.05 19.31 8.86
CA GLY A 113 9.12 17.88 8.57
C GLY A 113 9.69 17.53 7.19
N ARG A 114 9.32 16.36 6.66
CA ARG A 114 9.78 15.90 5.34
C ARG A 114 9.23 16.74 4.20
N ALA A 115 7.98 17.21 4.29
CA ALA A 115 7.40 18.14 3.31
C ALA A 115 8.22 19.43 3.19
N GLY A 116 8.64 20.04 4.32
CA GLY A 116 9.50 21.23 4.27
C GLY A 116 10.91 20.97 3.75
N ARG A 117 11.45 19.75 3.89
CA ARG A 117 12.70 19.37 3.22
C ARG A 117 12.54 19.35 1.70
N VAL A 118 11.47 18.72 1.22
CA VAL A 118 11.16 18.65 -0.21
C VAL A 118 10.92 20.04 -0.80
N ALA A 119 10.15 20.89 -0.11
CA ALA A 119 9.90 22.25 -0.54
C ALA A 119 11.19 23.06 -0.73
N ARG A 120 12.18 22.90 0.16
CA ARG A 120 13.51 23.51 -0.01
C ARG A 120 14.25 22.97 -1.22
N LEU A 121 14.25 21.65 -1.43
CA LEU A 121 14.89 21.05 -2.61
C LEU A 121 14.28 21.56 -3.92
N TRP A 122 12.97 21.82 -3.96
CA TRP A 122 12.33 22.46 -5.11
C TRP A 122 12.70 23.94 -5.29
N LEU A 123 12.97 24.68 -4.21
CA LEU A 123 13.47 26.06 -4.30
C LEU A 123 14.89 26.12 -4.85
N ASP A 124 15.72 25.15 -4.48
CA ASP A 124 17.11 25.04 -4.93
C ASP A 124 17.22 24.45 -6.36
N LEU A 125 16.12 23.97 -6.92
CA LEU A 125 16.08 23.39 -8.26
C LEU A 125 16.11 24.50 -9.31
N ASP A 126 17.25 24.61 -9.99
CA ASP A 126 17.41 25.44 -11.18
C ASP A 126 17.40 24.53 -12.43
N MET A 127 16.40 24.73 -13.28
CA MET A 127 16.22 23.92 -14.48
C MET A 127 15.70 24.80 -15.62
N ASP A 128 16.39 24.76 -16.75
CA ASP A 128 15.95 25.46 -17.94
C ASP A 128 14.78 24.73 -18.64
N VAL A 129 14.04 25.49 -19.46
CA VAL A 129 12.86 25.00 -20.19
C VAL A 129 13.19 23.83 -21.12
N GLY A 130 14.37 23.85 -21.76
CA GLY A 130 14.80 22.80 -22.69
C GLY A 130 15.02 21.47 -21.96
N THR A 131 15.79 21.49 -20.87
CA THR A 131 16.02 20.32 -20.02
C THR A 131 14.72 19.78 -19.41
N ALA A 132 13.84 20.67 -18.93
CA ALA A 132 12.53 20.29 -18.38
C ALA A 132 11.66 19.58 -19.42
N ARG A 133 11.59 20.10 -20.66
CA ARG A 133 10.87 19.48 -21.77
C ARG A 133 11.46 18.13 -22.17
N ALA A 134 12.78 18.02 -22.22
CA ALA A 134 13.46 16.77 -22.54
C ALA A 134 13.14 15.68 -21.51
N LYS A 135 13.30 15.97 -20.21
CA LYS A 135 12.96 15.05 -19.10
C LYS A 135 11.49 14.63 -19.11
N ARG A 136 10.58 15.56 -19.41
CA ARG A 136 9.15 15.27 -19.54
C ARG A 136 8.89 14.37 -20.76
N SER A 137 9.47 14.67 -21.91
CA SER A 137 9.32 13.87 -23.12
C SER A 137 9.89 12.47 -22.96
N GLU A 138 11.01 12.32 -22.25
CA GLU A 138 11.60 11.03 -21.89
C GLU A 138 10.63 10.23 -21.03
N ALA A 139 10.12 10.81 -19.96
CA ALA A 139 9.17 10.15 -19.07
C ALA A 139 7.86 9.74 -19.78
N LEU A 140 7.35 10.59 -20.68
CA LEU A 140 6.12 10.33 -21.44
C LEU A 140 6.33 9.46 -22.70
N GLY A 141 7.59 9.22 -23.07
CA GLY A 141 7.98 8.39 -24.23
C GLY A 141 8.15 6.91 -23.91
N VAL A 142 8.15 6.53 -22.63
CA VAL A 142 8.22 5.13 -22.20
C VAL A 142 6.83 4.49 -22.37
N GLU A 143 6.68 3.63 -23.37
CA GLU A 143 5.46 2.82 -23.53
C GLU A 143 5.25 1.93 -22.30
N GLY A 144 4.08 2.03 -21.67
CA GLY A 144 3.65 1.13 -20.59
C GLY A 144 4.00 1.56 -19.16
N SER A 145 4.65 2.70 -18.93
CA SER A 145 4.74 3.30 -17.60
C SER A 145 3.54 4.22 -17.35
N GLY A 146 2.58 3.75 -16.55
CA GLY A 146 1.46 4.57 -16.06
C GLY A 146 0.12 4.32 -16.75
N HIS A 147 -0.98 4.37 -15.97
CA HIS A 147 -2.35 4.25 -16.47
C HIS A 147 -2.79 5.42 -17.39
N ALA A 148 -1.95 6.45 -17.60
CA ALA A 148 -2.28 7.69 -18.32
C ALA A 148 -1.87 7.75 -19.80
N VAL A 149 -1.29 6.70 -20.38
CA VAL A 149 -0.88 6.73 -21.80
C VAL A 149 -2.09 6.77 -22.75
N ALA A 150 -3.26 6.33 -22.30
CA ALA A 150 -4.50 6.39 -23.07
C ALA A 150 -5.15 7.80 -23.01
N GLY A 151 -4.57 8.79 -23.71
CA GLY A 151 -5.29 10.03 -24.03
C GLY A 151 -4.54 11.37 -23.87
N ALA A 152 -3.26 11.37 -23.49
CA ALA A 152 -2.50 12.61 -23.37
C ALA A 152 -2.16 13.24 -24.75
N SER A 153 -2.81 14.38 -25.07
CA SER A 153 -2.57 15.19 -26.28
C SER A 153 -1.11 15.66 -26.44
N ALA A 154 -0.71 16.06 -27.65
CA ALA A 154 0.62 16.60 -27.94
C ALA A 154 0.93 17.89 -27.15
N SER A 155 -0.05 18.77 -26.94
CA SER A 155 0.07 20.00 -26.15
C SER A 155 0.25 19.70 -24.65
N TRP A 156 -0.48 18.71 -24.13
CA TRP A 156 -0.24 18.21 -22.76
C TRP A 156 1.18 17.68 -22.58
N ARG A 157 1.71 16.93 -23.55
CA ARG A 157 3.09 16.44 -23.51
C ARG A 157 4.11 17.57 -23.54
N ALA A 158 3.86 18.62 -24.34
CA ALA A 158 4.78 19.73 -24.53
C ALA A 158 4.82 20.74 -23.35
N SER A 159 3.68 20.96 -22.68
CA SER A 159 3.56 22.04 -21.68
C SER A 159 2.63 21.76 -20.48
N GLY A 160 1.96 20.60 -20.41
CA GLY A 160 0.87 20.32 -19.45
C GLY A 160 -0.48 20.88 -19.91
N ALA A 161 -1.53 20.82 -19.08
CA ALA A 161 -2.76 21.57 -19.37
C ALA A 161 -2.40 23.04 -19.30
N SER A 162 -2.38 23.68 -20.47
CA SER A 162 -2.35 25.12 -20.62
C SER A 162 -3.36 25.74 -19.66
N THR A 163 -2.88 26.54 -18.71
CA THR A 163 -3.76 27.45 -17.96
C THR A 163 -4.44 28.37 -18.95
N SER A 164 -5.65 28.86 -18.64
CA SER A 164 -6.42 29.82 -19.46
C SER A 164 -5.68 31.11 -19.88
N GLU A 165 -4.46 31.34 -19.39
CA GLU A 165 -3.55 32.38 -19.86
C GLU A 165 -3.04 32.07 -21.28
N SER A 166 -3.42 32.89 -22.26
CA SER A 166 -2.88 32.91 -23.63
C SER A 166 -1.39 33.29 -23.62
N LEU A 167 -0.54 32.38 -23.15
CA LEU A 167 0.91 32.54 -23.11
C LEU A 167 1.53 31.73 -24.23
N THR A 168 2.40 32.38 -25.00
CA THR A 168 3.20 31.68 -25.99
C THR A 168 4.21 30.78 -25.25
N ALA A 169 4.51 29.61 -25.82
CA ALA A 169 5.42 28.62 -25.23
C ALA A 169 6.85 29.15 -24.94
N LYS A 170 7.19 30.36 -25.44
CA LYS A 170 8.46 31.06 -25.19
C LYS A 170 8.50 31.83 -23.86
N THR A 171 7.35 32.12 -23.26
CA THR A 171 7.22 32.92 -22.02
C THR A 171 7.02 32.08 -20.76
N LEU A 172 6.78 30.78 -20.94
CA LEU A 172 6.54 29.83 -19.86
C LEU A 172 7.85 29.31 -19.27
N VAL A 173 7.87 29.14 -17.96
CA VAL A 173 9.00 28.60 -17.19
C VAL A 173 8.60 27.29 -16.50
N PRO A 174 9.55 26.39 -16.19
CA PRO A 174 9.24 25.12 -15.54
C PRO A 174 8.70 25.34 -14.13
N ASN A 175 7.63 24.61 -13.79
CA ASN A 175 7.19 24.51 -12.41
C ASN A 175 8.09 23.48 -11.68
N PRO A 176 8.80 23.86 -10.59
CA PRO A 176 9.71 22.94 -9.91
C PRO A 176 9.00 21.72 -9.32
N THR A 177 7.69 21.78 -9.02
CA THR A 177 6.95 20.65 -8.44
C THR A 177 6.73 19.48 -9.39
N MET A 178 7.10 19.65 -10.66
CA MET A 178 7.04 18.62 -11.71
C MET A 178 8.11 17.52 -11.55
N PHE A 179 9.02 17.63 -10.58
CA PHE A 179 10.20 16.77 -10.49
C PHE A 179 10.37 16.07 -9.14
N ASP A 180 10.91 14.85 -9.15
CA ASP A 180 11.26 14.09 -7.95
C ASP A 180 12.66 14.51 -7.52
N VAL A 181 12.70 15.56 -6.71
CA VAL A 181 13.94 16.09 -6.14
C VAL A 181 14.53 15.19 -5.03
N GLU A 182 13.84 14.12 -4.63
CA GLU A 182 14.40 13.11 -3.71
C GLU A 182 15.03 11.91 -4.45
N ALA A 183 14.84 11.78 -5.77
CA ALA A 183 15.38 10.70 -6.57
C ALA A 183 16.69 11.07 -7.30
N PRO A 184 17.60 10.11 -7.51
CA PRO A 184 18.79 10.31 -8.35
C PRO A 184 18.38 10.78 -9.75
N GLY A 185 19.13 11.75 -10.30
CA GLY A 185 18.87 12.26 -11.64
C GLY A 185 17.67 13.20 -11.78
N VAL A 186 16.89 13.44 -10.71
CA VAL A 186 15.73 14.35 -10.69
C VAL A 186 14.78 14.06 -11.86
N PRO A 187 14.15 12.88 -11.88
CA PRO A 187 13.23 12.49 -12.94
C PRO A 187 11.96 13.34 -12.89
N PHE A 188 11.28 13.43 -14.04
CA PHE A 188 9.94 13.99 -14.11
C PHE A 188 8.97 13.10 -13.32
N VAL A 189 8.11 13.74 -12.54
CA VAL A 189 7.07 13.08 -11.75
C VAL A 189 5.81 13.09 -12.57
N GLU A 190 5.49 11.96 -13.19
CA GLU A 190 4.24 11.83 -13.93
C GLU A 190 3.06 11.89 -12.97
N THR A 191 2.16 12.84 -13.22
CA THR A 191 0.78 12.71 -12.77
C THR A 191 -0.02 11.99 -13.83
N THR A 192 -0.76 10.97 -13.40
CA THR A 192 -1.80 10.38 -14.23
C THR A 192 -2.77 11.51 -14.57
N GLY A 193 -2.79 11.90 -15.85
CA GLY A 193 -3.35 13.18 -16.30
C GLY A 193 -4.81 13.43 -15.86
N PRO A 194 -5.30 14.67 -15.99
CA PRO A 194 -6.63 15.09 -15.56
C PRO A 194 -7.78 14.40 -16.29
N GLN A 195 -7.51 13.69 -17.39
CA GLN A 195 -8.51 12.97 -18.16
C GLN A 195 -9.14 11.87 -17.27
N GLY A 196 -10.40 12.06 -16.86
CA GLY A 196 -11.10 11.18 -15.90
C GLY A 196 -11.13 11.69 -14.46
N ALA A 197 -10.43 12.79 -14.16
CA ALA A 197 -10.44 13.39 -12.84
C ALA A 197 -11.79 14.07 -12.51
N PHE A 198 -12.46 14.59 -13.54
CA PHE A 198 -13.76 15.24 -13.46
C PHE A 198 -14.62 14.87 -14.68
N ASP A 199 -15.94 14.77 -14.49
CA ASP A 199 -16.88 14.42 -15.55
C ASP A 199 -16.88 15.46 -16.68
N ALA A 200 -16.68 16.73 -16.35
CA ALA A 200 -16.59 17.83 -17.30
C ALA A 200 -15.42 17.69 -18.30
N LEU A 201 -14.43 16.83 -18.00
CA LEU A 201 -13.28 16.59 -18.86
C LEU A 201 -13.51 15.42 -19.84
N ALA A 202 -14.59 14.66 -19.68
CA ALA A 202 -14.89 13.54 -20.55
C ALA A 202 -15.14 14.01 -21.99
N GLY A 203 -14.45 13.38 -22.95
CA GLY A 203 -14.57 13.71 -24.37
C GLY A 203 -13.87 15.00 -24.82
N LEU A 204 -13.28 15.77 -23.89
CA LEU A 204 -12.47 16.94 -24.25
C LEU A 204 -11.06 16.51 -24.62
N GLU A 205 -10.54 17.05 -25.73
CA GLU A 205 -9.14 16.87 -26.10
C GLU A 205 -8.24 17.67 -25.16
N SER A 206 -7.28 16.99 -24.53
CA SER A 206 -6.31 17.61 -23.63
C SER A 206 -5.57 18.78 -24.31
N GLY A 207 -5.24 19.81 -23.51
CA GLY A 207 -4.48 20.98 -23.95
C GLY A 207 -5.20 21.91 -24.95
N THR A 208 -6.49 21.71 -25.18
CA THR A 208 -7.37 22.71 -25.79
C THR A 208 -7.81 23.75 -24.75
N GLU A 209 -8.24 24.93 -25.22
CA GLU A 209 -8.79 25.97 -24.34
C GLU A 209 -10.07 25.50 -23.63
N ALA A 210 -10.90 24.69 -24.31
CA ALA A 210 -12.08 24.06 -23.72
C ALA A 210 -11.71 23.14 -22.53
N PHE A 211 -10.66 22.34 -22.70
CA PHE A 211 -10.13 21.50 -21.63
C PHE A 211 -9.63 22.33 -20.44
N ALA A 212 -8.84 23.37 -20.70
CA ALA A 212 -8.33 24.27 -19.68
C ALA A 212 -9.46 24.92 -18.86
N ARG A 213 -10.46 25.47 -19.54
CA ARG A 213 -11.65 26.06 -18.89
C ARG A 213 -12.39 25.03 -18.04
N ALA A 214 -12.61 23.83 -18.55
CA ALA A 214 -13.30 22.78 -17.81
C ALA A 214 -12.53 22.33 -16.56
N VAL A 215 -11.18 22.33 -16.59
CA VAL A 215 -10.35 22.09 -15.40
C VAL A 215 -10.55 23.20 -14.37
N ASP A 216 -10.45 24.47 -14.79
CA ASP A 216 -10.62 25.62 -13.89
C ASP A 216 -12.02 25.65 -13.26
N GLU A 217 -13.06 25.38 -14.04
CA GLU A 217 -14.45 25.30 -13.59
C GLU A 217 -14.68 24.17 -12.58
N ALA A 218 -14.01 23.02 -12.77
CA ALA A 218 -14.14 21.89 -11.87
C ALA A 218 -13.46 22.12 -10.51
N TRP A 219 -12.31 22.83 -10.49
CA TRP A 219 -11.59 23.13 -9.25
C TRP A 219 -12.16 24.30 -8.46
N ARG A 220 -12.74 25.30 -9.14
CA ARG A 220 -13.31 26.50 -8.50
C ARG A 220 -14.21 26.21 -7.29
N PRO A 221 -15.26 25.35 -7.39
CA PRO A 221 -16.13 25.08 -6.25
C PRO A 221 -15.41 24.39 -5.08
N LEU A 222 -14.34 23.63 -5.35
CA LEU A 222 -13.52 22.98 -4.32
C LEU A 222 -12.68 24.00 -3.54
N PHE A 223 -12.08 24.97 -4.25
CA PHE A 223 -11.31 26.04 -3.62
C PHE A 223 -12.19 27.03 -2.87
N GLU A 224 -13.38 27.35 -3.39
CA GLU A 224 -14.37 28.16 -2.67
C GLU A 224 -14.80 27.48 -1.37
N ALA A 225 -15.11 26.18 -1.41
CA ALA A 225 -15.42 25.42 -0.21
C ALA A 225 -14.28 25.44 0.82
N LEU A 226 -13.04 25.24 0.37
CA LEU A 226 -11.86 25.31 1.24
C LEU A 226 -11.73 26.68 1.93
N ARG A 227 -11.95 27.77 1.18
CA ARG A 227 -11.90 29.15 1.71
C ARG A 227 -13.01 29.45 2.70
N ASN A 228 -14.22 28.92 2.44
CA ASN A 228 -15.40 29.16 3.27
C ASN A 228 -15.34 28.34 4.57
N ALA A 229 -15.03 27.04 4.47
CA ALA A 229 -15.03 26.13 5.61
C ALA A 229 -13.77 26.22 6.48
N ARG A 230 -12.67 26.80 5.98
CA ARG A 230 -11.39 26.98 6.68
C ARG A 230 -11.00 25.78 7.56
N PRO A 231 -10.91 24.57 6.97
CA PRO A 231 -10.72 23.36 7.76
C PRO A 231 -9.38 23.38 8.50
N THR A 232 -9.34 22.70 9.65
CA THR A 232 -8.07 22.39 10.32
C THR A 232 -7.38 21.27 9.54
N LEU A 233 -6.18 21.56 9.02
CA LEU A 233 -5.40 20.61 8.23
C LEU A 233 -4.20 20.09 9.02
N ARG A 234 -4.09 18.77 9.14
CA ARG A 234 -2.94 18.09 9.75
C ARG A 234 -2.31 17.13 8.76
N THR A 235 -1.12 17.48 8.27
CA THR A 235 -0.40 16.64 7.32
C THR A 235 0.69 15.83 8.01
N THR A 236 0.73 14.52 7.77
CA THR A 236 1.79 13.63 8.25
C THR A 236 2.42 12.88 7.08
N VAL A 237 3.76 12.79 7.08
CA VAL A 237 4.50 11.99 6.08
C VAL A 237 5.05 10.74 6.74
N ARG A 238 4.32 9.63 6.65
CA ARG A 238 4.63 8.36 7.33
C ARG A 238 4.07 7.17 6.56
N ASP A 239 4.59 5.99 6.88
CA ASP A 239 4.01 4.70 6.50
C ASP A 239 2.51 4.68 6.85
N CYS A 240 1.68 4.72 5.79
CA CYS A 240 0.22 4.82 5.85
C CYS A 240 -0.44 3.70 6.67
N ALA A 241 0.23 2.57 6.90
CA ALA A 241 -0.35 1.42 7.58
C ALA A 241 0.09 1.24 9.04
N ALA A 242 1.27 1.71 9.48
CA ALA A 242 1.86 1.15 10.70
C ALA A 242 2.26 2.09 11.84
N ARG A 243 2.70 3.32 11.55
CA ARG A 243 3.20 4.25 12.59
C ARG A 243 2.23 5.40 12.88
N VAL A 244 1.37 5.72 11.93
CA VAL A 244 0.32 6.74 12.06
C VAL A 244 -0.70 6.34 13.13
N LEU A 245 -1.03 5.05 13.18
CA LEU A 245 -2.05 4.44 14.05
C LEU A 245 -1.86 4.64 15.55
N ARG A 246 -0.64 4.91 16.02
CA ARG A 246 -0.34 5.10 17.46
C ARG A 246 -0.18 6.55 17.87
N SER A 247 -0.05 7.47 16.91
CA SER A 247 0.24 8.87 17.17
C SER A 247 -0.95 9.79 17.01
N TRP A 248 -2.07 9.30 16.48
CA TRP A 248 -3.29 10.08 16.40
C TRP A 248 -4.05 9.97 17.72
N PRO A 249 -4.23 11.10 18.46
CA PRO A 249 -4.77 11.07 19.81
C PRO A 249 -6.28 10.77 19.84
N HIS A 250 -6.95 10.82 18.69
CA HIS A 250 -8.40 10.72 18.60
C HIS A 250 -8.85 9.84 17.44
N ALA A 251 -10.03 9.24 17.60
CA ALA A 251 -10.72 8.52 16.53
C ALA A 251 -11.50 9.48 15.61
N PHE A 252 -11.55 9.13 14.33
CA PHE A 252 -12.16 9.82 13.19
C PHE A 252 -13.56 9.28 12.90
N ASP A 253 -14.41 10.15 12.36
CA ASP A 253 -15.75 9.82 11.89
C ASP A 253 -15.70 9.01 10.59
N ALA A 254 -14.75 9.32 9.72
CA ALA A 254 -14.48 8.53 8.54
C ALA A 254 -12.97 8.49 8.22
N VAL A 255 -12.55 7.36 7.67
CA VAL A 255 -11.18 7.13 7.18
C VAL A 255 -11.27 6.71 5.72
N ASP A 256 -10.58 7.42 4.82
CA ASP A 256 -10.39 6.97 3.45
C ASP A 256 -9.04 6.25 3.33
N ALA A 257 -9.07 5.03 2.82
CA ALA A 257 -7.89 4.22 2.52
C ALA A 257 -7.94 3.67 1.10
N SER A 258 -8.65 4.36 0.21
CA SER A 258 -8.96 3.86 -1.12
C SER A 258 -7.72 3.69 -1.98
N ASN A 259 -6.83 4.69 -1.97
CA ASN A 259 -5.58 4.67 -2.74
C ASN A 259 -4.57 3.63 -2.23
N VAL A 260 -4.80 3.02 -1.07
CA VAL A 260 -3.92 1.98 -0.52
C VAL A 260 -4.55 0.59 -0.47
N ALA A 261 -5.87 0.45 -0.69
CA ALA A 261 -6.58 -0.80 -0.47
C ALA A 261 -6.10 -1.93 -1.38
N ASP A 262 -5.94 -1.66 -2.67
CA ASP A 262 -5.47 -2.66 -3.63
C ASP A 262 -3.99 -3.03 -3.43
N TYR A 263 -3.19 -2.14 -2.84
CA TYR A 263 -1.75 -2.34 -2.65
C TYR A 263 -1.40 -3.00 -1.32
N VAL A 264 -2.11 -2.63 -0.26
CA VAL A 264 -1.87 -3.12 1.11
C VAL A 264 -2.70 -4.38 1.37
N GLY A 265 -3.80 -4.58 0.66
CA GLY A 265 -4.76 -5.66 0.87
C GLY A 265 -5.82 -5.29 1.90
N LEU A 266 -7.05 -5.73 1.63
CA LEU A 266 -8.24 -5.38 2.42
C LEU A 266 -8.06 -5.71 3.91
N TRP A 267 -7.68 -6.95 4.22
CA TRP A 267 -7.57 -7.40 5.60
C TRP A 267 -6.51 -6.64 6.40
N ASN A 268 -5.37 -6.34 5.79
CA ASN A 268 -4.34 -5.50 6.41
C ASN A 268 -4.90 -4.13 6.83
N LEU A 269 -5.73 -3.51 5.99
CA LEU A 269 -6.40 -2.26 6.35
C LEU A 269 -7.46 -2.44 7.44
N LEU A 270 -8.29 -3.47 7.33
CA LEU A 270 -9.36 -3.74 8.29
C LEU A 270 -8.85 -4.08 9.69
N VAL A 271 -7.63 -4.59 9.84
CA VAL A 271 -7.01 -4.79 11.16
C VAL A 271 -6.20 -3.59 11.62
N ALA A 272 -5.65 -2.80 10.69
CA ALA A 272 -4.86 -1.61 10.99
C ALA A 272 -5.70 -0.40 11.39
N CYS A 273 -6.81 -0.15 10.69
CA CYS A 273 -7.65 1.05 10.84
C CYS A 273 -8.72 1.05 11.94
N PRO A 274 -9.11 -0.06 12.62
CA PRO A 274 -10.12 0.00 13.69
C PRO A 274 -9.85 1.00 14.82
N PRO A 275 -8.60 1.24 15.26
CA PRO A 275 -8.31 2.28 16.25
C PRO A 275 -8.54 3.70 15.73
N LEU A 276 -8.54 3.88 14.40
CA LEU A 276 -8.73 5.19 13.78
C LEU A 276 -10.19 5.55 13.67
N ALA A 277 -11.10 4.62 13.37
CA ALA A 277 -12.51 4.94 13.25
C ALA A 277 -13.21 4.95 14.62
N LYS A 278 -14.06 5.95 14.86
CA LYS A 278 -15.00 5.94 15.99
C LYS A 278 -15.88 4.69 15.90
N ARG A 279 -16.50 4.30 17.02
CA ARG A 279 -17.45 3.17 17.04
C ARG A 279 -18.62 3.35 16.08
N THR A 280 -19.00 4.60 15.78
CA THR A 280 -20.04 4.98 14.82
C THR A 280 -19.49 5.38 13.46
N GLY A 281 -18.16 5.40 13.32
CA GLY A 281 -17.48 5.80 12.08
C GLY A 281 -17.31 4.65 11.09
N PHE A 282 -16.66 4.96 9.97
CA PHE A 282 -16.40 3.98 8.92
C PHE A 282 -15.01 4.14 8.31
N LEU A 283 -14.55 3.07 7.67
CA LEU A 283 -13.43 3.06 6.75
C LEU A 283 -13.98 2.95 5.33
N ARG A 284 -13.47 3.71 4.37
CA ARG A 284 -13.80 3.58 2.95
C ARG A 284 -12.60 3.01 2.19
N THR A 285 -12.88 2.05 1.32
CA THR A 285 -11.90 1.47 0.39
C THR A 285 -12.45 1.52 -1.04
N GLU A 286 -11.53 1.51 -1.98
CA GLU A 286 -11.79 1.27 -3.39
C GLU A 286 -11.01 0.06 -3.86
N HIS A 287 -11.64 -0.67 -4.76
CA HIS A 287 -11.09 -1.86 -5.36
C HIS A 287 -11.21 -1.67 -6.87
N ALA A 288 -10.17 -1.07 -7.44
CA ALA A 288 -10.03 -0.75 -8.86
C ALA A 288 -9.20 -1.81 -9.59
N LEU A 289 -8.30 -2.45 -8.85
CA LEU A 289 -7.42 -3.50 -9.34
C LEU A 289 -8.00 -4.91 -9.17
N THR A 290 -9.16 -5.07 -8.53
CA THR A 290 -9.81 -6.37 -8.34
C THR A 290 -10.81 -6.68 -9.46
N VAL A 291 -11.12 -7.96 -9.70
CA VAL A 291 -12.25 -8.37 -10.56
C VAL A 291 -13.61 -8.12 -9.94
N ALA A 292 -13.64 -7.98 -8.62
CA ALA A 292 -14.85 -7.71 -7.89
C ALA A 292 -15.54 -6.41 -8.33
N ASN A 293 -16.66 -6.57 -9.01
CA ASN A 293 -17.59 -5.49 -9.36
C ASN A 293 -18.75 -5.35 -8.37
N SER A 294 -18.83 -6.24 -7.39
CA SER A 294 -19.84 -6.27 -6.34
C SER A 294 -19.22 -6.62 -5.01
N LEU A 295 -19.87 -6.22 -3.92
CA LEU A 295 -19.42 -6.62 -2.58
C LEU A 295 -19.37 -8.14 -2.44
N ASP A 296 -20.32 -8.88 -2.99
CA ASP A 296 -20.29 -10.35 -2.91
C ASP A 296 -19.13 -10.94 -3.70
N ALA A 297 -18.85 -10.44 -4.91
CA ALA A 297 -17.65 -10.83 -5.65
C ALA A 297 -16.38 -10.53 -4.83
N LEU A 298 -16.27 -9.34 -4.22
CA LEU A 298 -15.13 -8.99 -3.37
C LEU A 298 -14.99 -9.93 -2.19
N LEU A 299 -16.07 -10.26 -1.49
CA LEU A 299 -16.01 -11.15 -0.32
C LEU A 299 -15.76 -12.63 -0.70
N ASN A 300 -16.00 -13.00 -1.96
CA ASN A 300 -15.68 -14.32 -2.51
C ASN A 300 -14.29 -14.36 -3.17
N GLU A 301 -13.73 -13.23 -3.58
CA GLU A 301 -12.37 -13.07 -4.10
C GLU A 301 -11.36 -12.74 -3.00
N GLU A 302 -11.83 -12.18 -1.89
CA GLU A 302 -11.05 -11.95 -0.70
C GLU A 302 -11.15 -13.16 0.24
N PHE A 303 -10.02 -13.52 0.84
CA PHE A 303 -9.95 -14.66 1.73
C PHE A 303 -10.99 -14.54 2.88
N PRO A 304 -11.73 -15.60 3.27
CA PRO A 304 -11.58 -17.04 2.98
C PRO A 304 -12.07 -17.57 1.62
N PHE A 305 -12.35 -16.73 0.63
CA PHE A 305 -12.97 -17.16 -0.64
C PHE A 305 -14.31 -17.88 -0.43
N CYS A 306 -14.95 -17.59 0.69
CA CYS A 306 -16.34 -17.89 0.94
C CYS A 306 -16.97 -16.64 1.57
N GLY A 307 -17.93 -16.04 0.88
CA GLY A 307 -18.58 -14.82 1.32
C GLY A 307 -19.13 -14.94 2.75
N ASP A 308 -19.67 -16.11 3.11
CA ASP A 308 -20.18 -16.39 4.45
C ASP A 308 -19.10 -16.41 5.53
N GLY A 309 -17.99 -17.12 5.30
CA GLY A 309 -16.86 -17.14 6.23
C GLY A 309 -16.25 -15.76 6.40
N MET A 310 -16.13 -15.01 5.30
CA MET A 310 -15.65 -13.63 5.29
C MET A 310 -16.56 -12.71 6.12
N ARG A 311 -17.88 -12.77 5.89
CA ARG A 311 -18.88 -11.99 6.64
C ARG A 311 -18.83 -12.30 8.14
N ARG A 312 -18.71 -13.58 8.52
CA ARG A 312 -18.55 -13.99 9.92
C ARG A 312 -17.28 -13.42 10.55
N LEU A 313 -16.15 -13.45 9.85
CA LEU A 313 -14.89 -12.87 10.33
C LEU A 313 -14.99 -11.34 10.47
N LEU A 314 -15.63 -10.66 9.52
CA LEU A 314 -15.87 -9.21 9.57
C LEU A 314 -16.74 -8.84 10.78
N ASP A 315 -17.87 -9.52 10.99
CA ASP A 315 -18.74 -9.30 12.14
C ASP A 315 -17.99 -9.54 13.47
N ALA A 316 -17.14 -10.57 13.52
CA ALA A 316 -16.29 -10.85 14.69
C ALA A 316 -15.23 -9.76 14.93
N ALA A 317 -14.63 -9.22 13.86
CA ALA A 317 -13.70 -8.10 13.92
C ALA A 317 -14.40 -6.74 14.25
N GLY A 318 -15.74 -6.70 14.16
CA GLY A 318 -16.56 -5.51 14.40
C GLY A 318 -16.64 -4.60 13.19
N TRP A 319 -16.78 -5.20 12.00
CA TRP A 319 -16.96 -4.52 10.74
C TRP A 319 -18.22 -5.04 10.04
N ARG A 320 -18.97 -4.12 9.42
CA ARG A 320 -20.00 -4.47 8.45
C ARG A 320 -19.76 -3.75 7.15
N PRO A 321 -19.62 -4.48 6.04
CA PRO A 321 -19.48 -3.86 4.74
C PRO A 321 -20.81 -3.29 4.26
N ARG A 322 -20.74 -2.17 3.55
CA ARG A 322 -21.83 -1.56 2.80
C ARG A 322 -21.26 -1.11 1.47
N GLN A 323 -21.76 -1.67 0.37
CA GLN A 323 -21.42 -1.16 -0.94
C GLN A 323 -21.93 0.28 -1.06
N VAL A 324 -21.07 1.18 -1.49
CA VAL A 324 -21.44 2.56 -1.79
C VAL A 324 -21.80 2.61 -3.27
N PRO A 325 -22.96 3.18 -3.66
CA PRO A 325 -23.25 3.40 -5.07
C PRO A 325 -22.10 4.15 -5.72
N GLY A 326 -21.68 3.72 -6.91
CA GLY A 326 -20.81 4.55 -7.74
C GLY A 326 -21.53 5.89 -7.94
N GLY A 327 -20.84 7.00 -7.67
CA GLY A 327 -21.45 8.33 -7.77
C GLY A 327 -22.18 8.47 -9.10
N GLY A 328 -23.48 8.75 -9.04
CA GLY A 328 -24.35 8.84 -10.21
C GLY A 328 -23.84 9.91 -11.18
N GLY A 329 -23.38 9.47 -12.35
CA GLY A 329 -22.99 10.33 -13.47
C GLY A 329 -22.69 9.43 -14.65
N GLY A 330 -23.69 9.24 -15.52
CA GLY A 330 -23.78 8.23 -16.59
C GLY A 330 -22.77 8.30 -17.75
N GLY A 331 -21.53 8.73 -17.51
CA GLY A 331 -20.46 8.73 -18.50
C GLY A 331 -19.33 7.74 -18.17
N ALA A 332 -19.24 6.63 -18.91
CA ALA A 332 -18.23 5.57 -18.80
C ALA A 332 -18.27 4.68 -17.55
N LYS A 333 -18.19 3.36 -17.79
CA LYS A 333 -18.18 2.28 -16.79
C LYS A 333 -16.89 2.32 -15.96
N GLU A 334 -16.81 3.19 -14.96
CA GLU A 334 -15.76 3.09 -13.95
C GLU A 334 -15.92 1.75 -13.21
N LYS A 335 -15.04 0.78 -13.48
CA LYS A 335 -15.03 -0.56 -12.85
C LYS A 335 -14.38 -0.50 -11.47
N VAL A 336 -14.82 0.41 -10.61
CA VAL A 336 -14.27 0.58 -9.26
C VAL A 336 -15.35 0.23 -8.24
N LEU A 337 -15.10 -0.84 -7.48
CA LEU A 337 -15.97 -1.22 -6.37
C LEU A 337 -15.63 -0.38 -5.13
N ARG A 338 -16.66 0.23 -4.55
CA ARG A 338 -16.54 1.10 -3.39
C ARG A 338 -17.23 0.47 -2.19
N VAL A 339 -16.50 0.35 -1.08
CA VAL A 339 -17.04 -0.26 0.14
C VAL A 339 -16.80 0.63 1.34
N GLU A 340 -17.86 0.86 2.11
CA GLU A 340 -17.80 1.37 3.46
C GLU A 340 -17.81 0.23 4.46
N TRP A 341 -16.77 0.15 5.27
CA TRP A 341 -16.67 -0.75 6.40
C TRP A 341 -17.11 0.01 7.64
N ARG A 342 -18.34 -0.23 8.09
CA ARG A 342 -18.90 0.43 9.26
C ARG A 342 -18.46 -0.29 10.53
N ARG A 343 -18.05 0.46 11.53
CA ARG A 343 -17.74 -0.10 12.85
C ARG A 343 -19.03 -0.58 13.50
N THR A 344 -18.98 -1.79 14.05
CA THR A 344 -20.09 -2.38 14.79
C THR A 344 -19.64 -2.89 16.15
N CYS A 345 -20.61 -3.18 17.02
CA CYS A 345 -20.35 -3.97 18.21
C CYS A 345 -19.85 -5.35 17.79
N ARG A 346 -18.66 -5.73 18.28
CA ARG A 346 -18.10 -7.06 18.01
C ARG A 346 -19.09 -8.13 18.49
N ARG A 347 -19.52 -9.00 17.58
CA ARG A 347 -20.23 -10.22 17.94
C ARG A 347 -19.21 -11.32 18.21
N ARG A 348 -19.45 -12.14 19.23
CA ARG A 348 -18.66 -13.37 19.39
C ARG A 348 -19.04 -14.32 18.26
N LEU A 349 -18.07 -15.02 17.67
CA LEU A 349 -18.39 -16.18 16.84
C LEU A 349 -19.14 -17.18 17.73
N GLU A 350 -20.40 -17.45 17.37
CA GLU A 350 -21.36 -18.17 18.23
C GLU A 350 -20.94 -19.64 18.43
N LYS A 351 -20.24 -20.24 17.46
CA LYS A 351 -19.73 -21.61 17.54
C LYS A 351 -18.21 -21.64 17.74
N ARG A 352 -17.79 -22.24 18.86
CA ARG A 352 -16.38 -22.40 19.24
C ARG A 352 -15.56 -23.23 18.24
N GLU A 353 -16.22 -24.12 17.51
CA GLU A 353 -15.61 -25.09 16.58
C GLU A 353 -15.32 -24.51 15.18
N GLU A 354 -16.00 -23.44 14.76
CA GLU A 354 -15.82 -22.86 13.41
C GLU A 354 -14.59 -21.95 13.32
N ALA A 355 -14.24 -21.27 14.42
CA ALA A 355 -13.16 -20.30 14.44
C ALA A 355 -11.76 -20.91 14.19
N PRO A 356 -11.39 -22.07 14.75
CA PRO A 356 -10.12 -22.76 14.42
C PRO A 356 -9.98 -23.07 12.93
N SER A 357 -11.05 -23.58 12.29
CA SER A 357 -11.05 -23.90 10.85
C SER A 357 -10.82 -22.66 9.99
N LEU A 358 -11.50 -21.54 10.30
CA LEU A 358 -11.32 -20.27 9.58
C LEU A 358 -9.90 -19.70 9.75
N VAL A 359 -9.33 -19.77 10.96
CA VAL A 359 -7.94 -19.30 11.20
C VAL A 359 -6.90 -20.23 10.57
N ALA A 360 -7.15 -21.54 10.52
CA ALA A 360 -6.31 -22.49 9.81
C ALA A 360 -6.23 -22.18 8.31
N GLN A 361 -7.40 -22.00 7.68
CA GLN A 361 -7.50 -21.61 6.28
C GLN A 361 -6.78 -20.27 6.03
N LEU A 362 -6.89 -19.31 6.96
CA LEU A 362 -6.18 -18.01 6.89
C LEU A 362 -4.66 -18.22 6.84
N LEU A 363 -4.14 -19.12 7.68
CA LEU A 363 -2.70 -19.38 7.75
C LEU A 363 -2.18 -20.08 6.50
N GLU A 364 -2.87 -21.10 6.00
CA GLU A 364 -2.47 -21.81 4.78
C GLU A 364 -2.32 -20.89 3.57
N ARG A 365 -3.15 -19.83 3.50
CA ARG A 365 -3.15 -18.85 2.42
C ARG A 365 -2.30 -17.61 2.72
N SER A 366 -1.76 -17.49 3.93
CA SER A 366 -0.74 -16.47 4.26
C SER A 366 0.66 -16.85 3.79
N ALA A 367 0.85 -18.10 3.34
CA ALA A 367 2.07 -18.51 2.66
C ALA A 367 2.11 -17.81 1.29
N PRO A 368 3.21 -17.10 0.96
CA PRO A 368 3.31 -16.45 -0.33
C PRO A 368 3.27 -17.51 -1.43
N ILE A 369 2.26 -17.44 -2.30
CA ILE A 369 2.17 -18.24 -3.51
C ILE A 369 2.93 -17.48 -4.59
N PRO A 370 3.78 -18.09 -5.43
CA PRO A 370 4.52 -17.40 -6.49
C PRO A 370 3.64 -16.93 -7.66
N MET A 371 4.10 -15.90 -8.39
CA MET A 371 3.52 -15.39 -9.63
C MET A 371 3.74 -16.42 -10.73
N ASN A 372 2.71 -16.80 -11.49
CA ASN A 372 2.89 -17.71 -12.61
C ASN A 372 3.84 -17.13 -13.68
N ALA A 373 4.36 -18.00 -14.56
CA ALA A 373 5.34 -17.57 -15.56
C ALA A 373 4.80 -16.50 -16.51
N ASP A 374 3.53 -16.58 -16.89
CA ASP A 374 2.88 -15.60 -17.77
C ASP A 374 2.82 -14.20 -17.13
N MET A 375 2.57 -14.13 -15.82
CA MET A 375 2.56 -12.87 -15.04
C MET A 375 3.93 -12.18 -15.01
N LEU A 376 5.02 -12.95 -15.13
CA LEU A 376 6.38 -12.39 -15.16
C LEU A 376 6.78 -11.91 -16.56
N GLY A 377 6.15 -12.46 -17.60
CA GLY A 377 6.46 -12.19 -19.01
C GLY A 377 5.74 -10.97 -19.60
N ASP A 378 4.57 -10.61 -19.08
CA ASP A 378 3.80 -9.46 -19.55
C ASP A 378 3.21 -8.66 -18.38
N ALA A 379 3.71 -7.43 -18.18
CA ALA A 379 3.24 -6.51 -17.16
C ALA A 379 1.77 -6.04 -17.38
N LYS A 380 1.19 -6.34 -18.56
CA LYS A 380 -0.20 -6.03 -18.93
C LYS A 380 -1.18 -7.15 -18.60
N VAL A 381 -0.72 -8.33 -18.13
CA VAL A 381 -1.61 -9.40 -17.70
C VAL A 381 -2.53 -8.85 -16.61
N PRO A 382 -3.85 -8.78 -16.86
CA PRO A 382 -4.74 -8.06 -15.99
C PRO A 382 -4.83 -8.75 -14.64
N ILE A 383 -5.09 -7.96 -13.59
CA ILE A 383 -4.92 -8.43 -12.21
C ILE A 383 -5.85 -9.61 -11.87
N GLU A 384 -6.92 -9.73 -12.65
CA GLU A 384 -7.86 -10.84 -12.77
C GLU A 384 -7.25 -12.21 -13.03
N LEU A 385 -6.16 -12.27 -13.79
CA LEU A 385 -5.36 -13.47 -14.01
C LEU A 385 -4.12 -13.49 -13.13
N SER A 386 -3.89 -12.45 -12.33
CA SER A 386 -2.63 -12.16 -11.66
C SER A 386 -2.72 -12.40 -10.14
N TYR A 387 -1.75 -13.14 -9.64
CA TYR A 387 -1.17 -13.07 -8.31
C TYR A 387 -1.99 -12.44 -7.18
N ALA A 388 -2.47 -13.30 -6.27
CA ALA A 388 -2.73 -12.89 -4.89
C ALA A 388 -1.39 -12.62 -4.20
N TRP A 389 -0.90 -11.38 -4.27
CA TRP A 389 0.01 -10.88 -3.23
C TRP A 389 -0.58 -11.28 -1.87
N PRO A 390 0.21 -11.63 -0.84
CA PRO A 390 -0.37 -11.95 0.46
C PRO A 390 -1.02 -10.68 1.04
N LYS A 391 -2.27 -10.43 0.64
CA LYS A 391 -3.24 -9.48 1.21
C LYS A 391 -3.52 -9.86 2.67
N VAL A 392 -3.10 -11.06 3.07
CA VAL A 392 -3.11 -11.62 4.41
C VAL A 392 -1.68 -12.10 4.75
N THR A 393 -1.07 -11.47 5.76
CA THR A 393 0.21 -11.89 6.36
C THR A 393 -0.03 -12.67 7.65
N CYS A 394 0.98 -13.34 8.21
CA CYS A 394 0.87 -13.93 9.55
C CYS A 394 0.41 -12.90 10.60
N ALA A 395 0.91 -11.66 10.49
CA ALA A 395 0.49 -10.55 11.35
C ALA A 395 -1.01 -10.26 11.21
N THR A 396 -1.55 -10.30 9.99
CA THR A 396 -2.97 -10.11 9.70
C THR A 396 -3.81 -11.20 10.37
N VAL A 397 -3.40 -12.47 10.23
CA VAL A 397 -4.11 -13.60 10.83
C VAL A 397 -4.16 -13.47 12.36
N VAL A 398 -3.03 -13.12 12.98
CA VAL A 398 -2.96 -12.85 14.42
C VAL A 398 -3.92 -11.73 14.80
N GLU A 399 -3.92 -10.61 14.08
CA GLU A 399 -4.82 -9.49 14.40
C GLU A 399 -6.30 -9.85 14.22
N ILE A 400 -6.67 -10.59 13.18
CA ILE A 400 -8.06 -11.07 12.97
C ILE A 400 -8.47 -11.94 14.16
N ALA A 401 -7.66 -12.92 14.53
CA ALA A 401 -7.97 -13.80 15.64
C ALA A 401 -8.08 -13.06 16.98
N LEU A 402 -7.18 -12.11 17.24
CA LEU A 402 -7.24 -11.25 18.43
C LEU A 402 -8.46 -10.32 18.41
N ALA A 403 -8.82 -9.76 17.25
CA ALA A 403 -9.97 -8.88 17.08
C ALA A 403 -11.27 -9.65 17.33
N ALA A 404 -11.38 -10.86 16.79
CA ALA A 404 -12.48 -11.79 16.96
C ALA A 404 -12.58 -12.38 18.38
N ARG A 405 -11.55 -12.20 19.22
CA ARG A 405 -11.44 -12.75 20.59
C ARG A 405 -11.68 -14.26 20.61
N THR A 406 -11.19 -14.96 19.60
CA THR A 406 -11.43 -16.38 19.43
C THR A 406 -10.40 -17.19 20.20
N ALA A 407 -10.83 -18.29 20.82
CA ALA A 407 -9.92 -19.34 21.30
C ALA A 407 -9.23 -20.10 20.13
N ALA A 408 -9.44 -19.64 18.90
CA ALA A 408 -8.97 -20.26 17.67
C ALA A 408 -7.45 -20.30 17.57
N LEU A 409 -6.72 -19.35 18.16
CA LEU A 409 -5.25 -19.42 18.16
C LEU A 409 -4.74 -20.59 19.00
N ASP A 410 -5.32 -20.83 20.19
CA ASP A 410 -4.98 -22.01 20.98
C ASP A 410 -5.27 -23.29 20.18
N ALA A 411 -6.46 -23.36 19.58
CA ALA A 411 -6.84 -24.48 18.74
C ALA A 411 -5.95 -24.61 17.50
N VAL A 412 -5.48 -23.53 16.88
CA VAL A 412 -4.54 -23.61 15.75
C VAL A 412 -3.29 -24.37 16.16
N PHE A 413 -2.71 -24.11 17.33
CA PHE A 413 -1.54 -24.85 17.83
C PHE A 413 -1.85 -26.27 18.33
N GLU A 414 -3.13 -26.62 18.50
CA GLU A 414 -3.59 -27.92 19.05
C GLU A 414 -4.34 -28.79 18.02
N CYS A 415 -4.76 -28.22 16.88
CA CYS A 415 -5.65 -28.84 15.89
C CYS A 415 -4.88 -29.42 14.71
N ASP A 416 -5.51 -30.40 14.07
CA ASP A 416 -5.17 -30.96 12.75
C ASP A 416 -5.03 -29.92 11.62
N ALA A 417 -5.37 -28.65 11.88
CA ALA A 417 -5.13 -27.50 11.01
C ALA A 417 -3.68 -27.37 10.52
N PHE A 418 -2.71 -27.79 11.33
CA PHE A 418 -1.31 -27.88 10.87
C PHE A 418 -1.05 -29.09 9.96
N ARG A 419 -2.03 -29.85 9.46
CA ARG A 419 -1.78 -30.94 8.50
C ARG A 419 -1.19 -30.42 7.18
N SER A 420 -1.50 -29.18 6.78
CA SER A 420 -0.89 -28.57 5.59
C SER A 420 0.56 -28.13 5.86
N SER A 421 1.50 -28.61 5.04
CA SER A 421 2.91 -28.21 5.06
C SER A 421 3.07 -26.68 5.01
N ARG A 422 2.19 -25.99 4.27
CA ARG A 422 2.20 -24.52 4.12
C ARG A 422 2.05 -23.78 5.44
N ALA A 423 1.05 -24.16 6.24
CA ALA A 423 0.83 -23.52 7.54
C ALA A 423 1.99 -23.79 8.51
N ARG A 424 2.58 -25.00 8.47
CA ARG A 424 3.71 -25.36 9.34
C ARG A 424 4.97 -24.55 9.04
N HIS A 425 5.22 -24.19 7.78
CA HIS A 425 6.37 -23.35 7.38
C HIS A 425 6.29 -21.91 7.89
N LEU A 426 5.11 -21.47 8.34
CA LEU A 426 4.85 -20.15 8.91
C LEU A 426 4.72 -20.15 10.44
N LEU A 427 4.88 -21.31 11.07
CA LEU A 427 4.72 -21.47 12.51
C LEU A 427 5.65 -20.52 13.29
N LEU A 428 6.89 -20.35 12.84
CA LEU A 428 7.83 -19.42 13.46
C LEU A 428 7.39 -17.95 13.27
N ALA A 429 6.92 -17.57 12.08
CA ALA A 429 6.41 -16.22 11.82
C ALA A 429 5.21 -15.90 12.73
N LEU A 430 4.27 -16.84 12.86
CA LEU A 430 3.13 -16.73 13.76
C LEU A 430 3.56 -16.56 15.23
N LYS A 431 4.51 -17.39 15.71
CA LYS A 431 5.07 -17.30 17.07
C LYS A 431 5.74 -15.95 17.32
N LEU A 432 6.48 -15.43 16.34
CA LEU A 432 7.15 -14.13 16.40
C LEU A 432 6.15 -12.97 16.49
N ASP A 433 5.10 -12.98 15.67
CA ASP A 433 4.06 -11.95 15.70
C ASP A 433 3.30 -11.93 17.03
N LEU A 434 2.95 -13.11 17.56
CA LEU A 434 2.34 -13.24 18.88
C LEU A 434 3.27 -12.72 19.98
N SER A 435 4.56 -13.08 19.93
CA SER A 435 5.57 -12.65 20.92
C SER A 435 5.84 -11.15 20.93
N ALA A 436 5.56 -10.46 19.82
CA ALA A 436 5.69 -9.01 19.73
C ALA A 436 4.53 -8.25 20.41
N ARG A 437 3.50 -8.93 20.93
CA ARG A 437 2.32 -8.30 21.54
C ARG A 437 2.44 -8.21 23.08
N PRO A 438 1.79 -7.21 23.73
CA PRO A 438 1.83 -7.08 25.18
C PRO A 438 1.24 -8.30 25.89
N LYS A 439 1.94 -8.84 26.89
CA LYS A 439 1.51 -10.03 27.66
C LYS A 439 0.10 -9.92 28.22
N ARG A 440 -0.29 -8.73 28.71
CA ARG A 440 -1.63 -8.47 29.25
C ARG A 440 -2.74 -8.69 28.21
N THR A 441 -2.49 -8.30 26.97
CA THR A 441 -3.44 -8.48 25.85
C THR A 441 -3.59 -9.97 25.53
N LEU A 442 -2.48 -10.69 25.44
CA LEU A 442 -2.48 -12.12 25.14
C LEU A 442 -3.10 -12.95 26.26
N SER A 443 -2.80 -12.66 27.53
CA SER A 443 -3.32 -13.40 28.68
C SER A 443 -4.84 -13.37 28.81
N ARG A 444 -5.48 -12.32 28.30
CA ARG A 444 -6.94 -12.18 28.29
C ARG A 444 -7.60 -12.92 27.13
N LEU A 445 -6.89 -13.09 26.02
CA LEU A 445 -7.45 -13.55 24.75
C LEU A 445 -7.09 -15.01 24.45
N VAL A 446 -5.93 -15.45 24.93
CA VAL A 446 -5.35 -16.76 24.63
C VAL A 446 -4.70 -17.34 25.91
N PRO A 447 -5.51 -17.60 26.96
CA PRO A 447 -5.00 -17.90 28.31
C PRO A 447 -4.23 -19.23 28.39
N LYS A 448 -4.55 -20.23 27.55
CA LYS A 448 -3.83 -21.51 27.52
C LYS A 448 -2.42 -21.35 26.94
N LEU A 449 -2.29 -20.57 25.85
CA LEU A 449 -1.00 -20.16 25.29
C LEU A 449 -0.12 -19.45 26.33
N VAL A 450 -0.66 -18.53 27.12
CA VAL A 450 0.11 -17.80 28.17
C VAL A 450 0.56 -18.72 29.30
N PHE A 451 -0.19 -19.78 29.61
CA PHE A 451 0.24 -20.83 30.54
C PHE A 451 1.45 -21.62 30.01
N ARG A 452 1.58 -21.76 28.68
CA ARG A 452 2.85 -22.17 28.04
C ARG A 452 3.82 -20.99 28.00
N ARG A 453 4.26 -20.52 29.17
CA ARG A 453 5.20 -19.38 29.43
C ARG A 453 6.48 -19.36 28.55
N ARG A 454 6.78 -20.45 27.83
CA ARG A 454 7.97 -20.68 27.01
C ARG A 454 7.90 -20.06 25.61
N LEU A 455 6.71 -19.78 25.07
CA LEU A 455 6.54 -19.23 23.72
C LEU A 455 6.80 -17.72 23.61
N PHE A 456 6.71 -16.98 24.72
CA PHE A 456 6.72 -15.50 24.74
C PHE A 456 8.01 -14.89 25.30
N ARG A 457 9.17 -15.37 24.80
CA ARG A 457 10.46 -14.74 25.10
C ARG A 457 10.64 -13.44 24.29
N ARG A 458 11.55 -12.57 24.71
CA ARG A 458 11.80 -11.29 24.01
C ARG A 458 12.21 -11.59 22.56
N VAL A 459 11.52 -10.99 21.58
CA VAL A 459 11.98 -10.99 20.19
C VAL A 459 13.06 -9.94 20.04
N LYS A 460 14.24 -10.34 19.56
CA LYS A 460 15.33 -9.45 19.15
C LYS A 460 15.31 -9.31 17.63
N TRP A 461 15.82 -8.20 17.12
CA TRP A 461 16.02 -8.02 15.67
C TRP A 461 17.46 -8.36 15.34
N ARG A 462 17.66 -9.50 14.66
CA ARG A 462 18.97 -9.96 14.21
C ARG A 462 19.31 -9.29 12.89
N SER A 463 20.48 -8.67 12.81
CA SER A 463 21.01 -8.08 11.57
C SER A 463 21.84 -9.12 10.85
N LEU A 464 21.59 -9.29 9.55
CA LEU A 464 22.26 -10.23 8.68
C LEU A 464 22.83 -9.45 7.50
N ARG A 465 24.14 -9.58 7.27
CA ARG A 465 24.81 -9.01 6.10
C ARG A 465 24.76 -10.04 4.99
N CYS A 466 24.34 -9.62 3.81
CA CYS A 466 24.28 -10.46 2.62
C CYS A 466 24.98 -9.78 1.46
N GLU A 467 25.71 -10.55 0.67
CA GLU A 467 26.25 -10.09 -0.60
C GLU A 467 25.16 -10.28 -1.65
N GLY A 468 24.61 -9.14 -2.12
CA GLY A 468 23.58 -9.14 -3.15
C GLY A 468 24.15 -9.71 -4.45
N ARG A 469 23.44 -10.67 -5.05
CA ARG A 469 23.77 -11.16 -6.39
C ARG A 469 23.26 -10.22 -7.47
N GLU A 470 22.28 -9.40 -7.11
CA GLU A 470 21.56 -8.45 -7.95
C GLU A 470 21.26 -7.20 -7.12
N ASP A 471 20.84 -6.12 -7.77
CA ASP A 471 20.31 -4.95 -7.07
C ASP A 471 18.98 -5.33 -6.38
N LEU A 472 19.02 -5.40 -5.04
CA LEU A 472 17.86 -5.71 -4.20
C LEU A 472 16.76 -4.64 -4.30
N PHE A 473 17.10 -3.44 -4.79
CA PHE A 473 16.22 -2.28 -4.87
C PHE A 473 15.89 -1.87 -6.32
N ALA A 474 16.35 -2.62 -7.31
CA ALA A 474 15.91 -2.42 -8.68
C ALA A 474 14.40 -2.68 -8.81
N LEU A 475 13.71 -1.83 -9.57
CA LEU A 475 12.33 -2.05 -9.99
C LEU A 475 12.26 -3.39 -10.74
N ARG A 476 11.29 -4.24 -10.41
CA ARG A 476 11.05 -5.51 -11.13
C ARG A 476 9.67 -5.47 -11.78
N ALA A 477 9.53 -6.16 -12.91
CA ALA A 477 8.28 -6.25 -13.67
C ALA A 477 7.14 -6.85 -12.82
N GLY A 478 5.91 -6.41 -13.12
CA GLY A 478 4.69 -6.74 -12.39
C GLY A 478 4.15 -5.53 -11.61
N VAL A 479 2.82 -5.47 -11.41
CA VAL A 479 2.15 -4.41 -10.61
C VAL A 479 2.60 -4.40 -9.13
N PHE A 480 3.38 -5.41 -8.73
CA PHE A 480 3.91 -5.56 -7.40
C PHE A 480 5.43 -5.76 -7.46
N GLU A 481 6.20 -4.80 -6.96
CA GLU A 481 7.64 -4.94 -6.70
C GLU A 481 7.96 -6.17 -5.83
N PRO A 482 9.22 -6.68 -5.83
CA PRO A 482 9.60 -7.90 -5.12
C PRO A 482 9.17 -7.89 -3.66
N ALA A 483 8.27 -8.82 -3.32
CA ALA A 483 8.03 -9.15 -1.92
C ALA A 483 9.23 -9.95 -1.41
N LEU A 484 10.04 -9.33 -0.56
CA LEU A 484 11.17 -9.99 0.09
C LEU A 484 10.73 -10.86 1.26
N GLY A 485 11.05 -12.14 1.17
CA GLY A 485 10.96 -13.10 2.26
C GLY A 485 12.35 -13.59 2.67
N VAL A 486 12.43 -14.27 3.80
CA VAL A 486 13.62 -15.02 4.21
C VAL A 486 13.23 -16.47 4.43
N ALA A 487 13.93 -17.39 3.77
CA ALA A 487 13.91 -18.80 4.11
C ALA A 487 15.01 -19.09 5.13
N LEU A 488 14.65 -19.68 6.27
CA LEU A 488 15.58 -20.26 7.22
C LEU A 488 15.73 -21.74 6.92
N LEU A 489 16.96 -22.19 6.73
CA LEU A 489 17.28 -23.55 6.27
C LEU A 489 18.16 -24.25 7.31
N ARG A 490 17.84 -25.50 7.60
CA ARG A 490 18.45 -26.27 8.69
C ARG A 490 19.94 -26.51 8.52
N ASP A 491 20.34 -27.05 7.37
CA ASP A 491 21.70 -27.53 7.13
C ASP A 491 22.12 -27.44 5.66
N ASP A 492 23.31 -27.95 5.36
CA ASP A 492 23.92 -27.92 4.03
C ASP A 492 23.13 -28.74 3.00
N ARG A 493 22.45 -29.82 3.41
CA ARG A 493 21.63 -30.65 2.52
C ARG A 493 20.41 -29.85 2.09
N VAL A 494 19.67 -29.32 3.05
CA VAL A 494 18.46 -28.51 2.81
C VAL A 494 18.78 -27.27 1.98
N LEU A 495 19.93 -26.62 2.25
CA LEU A 495 20.39 -25.50 1.42
C LEU A 495 20.63 -25.92 -0.04
N ARG A 496 21.35 -27.01 -0.30
CA ARG A 496 21.60 -27.47 -1.67
C ARG A 496 20.30 -27.82 -2.39
N ASP A 497 19.38 -28.50 -1.71
CA ASP A 497 18.08 -28.88 -2.29
C ASP A 497 17.24 -27.64 -2.62
N PHE A 498 17.18 -26.67 -1.71
CA PHE A 498 16.48 -25.41 -1.98
C PHE A 498 17.12 -24.64 -3.16
N MET A 499 18.45 -24.55 -3.20
CA MET A 499 19.17 -23.86 -4.28
C MET A 499 19.01 -24.53 -5.64
N LYS A 500 18.84 -25.86 -5.68
CA LYS A 500 18.56 -26.63 -6.90
C LYS A 500 17.16 -26.35 -7.46
N ASN A 501 16.20 -26.09 -6.57
CA ASN A 501 14.80 -25.89 -6.93
C ASN A 501 14.40 -24.42 -7.06
N GLN A 502 15.27 -23.44 -6.77
CA GLN A 502 14.92 -22.02 -6.81
C GLN A 502 14.36 -21.57 -8.18
N GLY A 503 13.35 -20.69 -8.17
CA GLY A 503 12.78 -20.11 -9.40
C GLY A 503 11.75 -20.97 -10.13
N TRP A 504 11.49 -20.59 -11.38
CA TRP A 504 10.58 -21.27 -12.31
C TRP A 504 11.36 -22.27 -13.17
N VAL A 505 10.76 -23.43 -13.41
CA VAL A 505 11.26 -24.47 -14.31
C VAL A 505 10.17 -24.88 -15.30
N VAL A 506 10.57 -25.23 -16.51
CA VAL A 506 9.68 -25.81 -17.52
C VAL A 506 9.71 -27.32 -17.37
N ALA A 507 8.53 -27.95 -17.25
CA ALA A 507 8.46 -29.40 -17.14
C ALA A 507 9.03 -30.07 -18.40
N ALA A 508 9.96 -31.02 -18.25
CA ALA A 508 10.45 -31.81 -19.37
C ALA A 508 9.36 -32.83 -19.80
N GLY A 509 8.65 -32.56 -20.90
CA GLY A 509 7.56 -33.44 -21.39
C GLY A 509 6.60 -32.78 -22.39
N LYS A 510 5.41 -33.38 -22.60
CA LYS A 510 4.35 -32.89 -23.51
C LYS A 510 3.60 -31.66 -23.00
N THR A 511 3.82 -31.23 -21.77
CA THR A 511 3.19 -30.05 -21.17
C THR A 511 4.17 -28.88 -21.19
N THR A 512 3.78 -27.78 -21.81
CA THR A 512 4.56 -26.52 -21.87
C THR A 512 4.42 -25.66 -20.61
N GLU A 513 3.72 -26.14 -19.58
CA GLU A 513 3.44 -25.36 -18.38
C GLU A 513 4.68 -25.24 -17.49
N ALA A 514 5.14 -24.01 -17.29
CA ALA A 514 6.15 -23.70 -16.29
C ALA A 514 5.54 -23.80 -14.88
N PHE A 515 6.33 -24.25 -13.91
CA PHE A 515 5.95 -24.28 -12.49
C PHE A 515 7.10 -23.77 -11.60
N ASN A 516 6.76 -23.35 -10.38
CA ASN A 516 7.77 -22.90 -9.40
C ASN A 516 8.26 -24.08 -8.58
N ALA A 517 9.43 -24.62 -8.93
CA ALA A 517 9.99 -25.80 -8.25
C ALA A 517 10.30 -25.55 -6.78
N ALA A 518 10.69 -24.33 -6.41
CA ALA A 518 11.06 -23.99 -5.03
C ALA A 518 9.84 -24.03 -4.13
N PHE A 519 8.75 -23.41 -4.60
CA PHE A 519 7.47 -23.42 -3.93
C PHE A 519 6.95 -24.85 -3.82
N ASP A 520 6.94 -25.62 -4.91
CA ASP A 520 6.48 -27.01 -4.89
C ASP A 520 7.31 -27.89 -3.94
N TRP A 521 8.64 -27.75 -3.97
CA TRP A 521 9.55 -28.43 -3.04
C TRP A 521 9.25 -28.09 -1.57
N CYS A 522 8.90 -26.83 -1.28
CA CYS A 522 8.42 -26.47 0.06
C CYS A 522 7.14 -27.24 0.43
N LEU A 523 6.24 -27.51 -0.53
CA LEU A 523 4.99 -28.22 -0.24
C LEU A 523 5.20 -29.72 -0.01
N THR A 524 6.07 -30.34 -0.81
CA THR A 524 6.12 -31.79 -0.99
C THR A 524 7.32 -32.45 -0.32
N ALA A 525 8.47 -31.78 -0.23
CA ALA A 525 9.74 -32.40 0.14
C ALA A 525 10.32 -31.88 1.47
N ALA A 526 10.01 -30.65 1.87
CA ALA A 526 10.63 -30.01 3.04
C ALA A 526 9.76 -30.09 4.31
N ASP A 527 10.30 -30.69 5.38
CA ASP A 527 9.74 -30.59 6.72
C ASP A 527 9.86 -29.13 7.23
N TYR A 528 8.86 -28.65 7.97
CA TYR A 528 8.89 -27.35 8.65
C TYR A 528 10.04 -27.22 9.68
N ARG A 529 10.60 -28.34 10.15
CA ARG A 529 11.82 -28.34 10.97
C ARG A 529 13.08 -28.11 10.15
N GLU A 530 13.01 -28.34 8.86
CA GLU A 530 14.09 -28.12 7.90
C GLU A 530 14.01 -26.74 7.26
N LEU A 531 12.79 -26.20 7.09
CA LEU A 531 12.52 -24.90 6.48
C LEU A 531 11.47 -24.09 7.25
N GLN A 532 11.75 -22.79 7.43
CA GLN A 532 10.75 -21.79 7.86
C GLN A 532 10.79 -20.57 6.96
N LEU A 533 9.62 -20.02 6.64
CA LEU A 533 9.49 -18.78 5.86
C LEU A 533 9.16 -17.61 6.80
N LEU A 534 9.87 -16.50 6.62
CA LEU A 534 9.64 -15.25 7.33
C LEU A 534 9.31 -14.14 6.33
N ASP A 535 8.18 -13.47 6.58
CA ASP A 535 7.68 -12.33 5.80
C ASP A 535 8.07 -10.97 6.44
N GLN A 536 8.76 -11.01 7.58
CA GLN A 536 9.11 -9.83 8.39
C GLN A 536 10.53 -9.31 8.16
N VAL A 537 10.91 -9.10 6.90
CA VAL A 537 12.22 -8.55 6.54
C VAL A 537 12.22 -7.02 6.70
N ARG A 538 13.29 -6.46 7.29
CA ARG A 538 13.48 -5.01 7.40
C ARG A 538 14.87 -4.59 6.95
N PHE A 539 14.94 -3.48 6.22
CA PHE A 539 16.21 -2.83 5.91
C PHE A 539 16.38 -1.63 6.85
N PRO A 540 17.48 -1.56 7.63
CA PRO A 540 17.69 -0.47 8.57
C PRO A 540 17.94 0.87 7.85
N ARG A 541 18.48 0.82 6.62
CA ARG A 541 18.63 1.96 5.71
C ARG A 541 18.37 1.50 4.28
N PHE A 542 17.98 2.42 3.41
CA PHE A 542 17.84 2.16 1.98
C PHE A 542 19.22 1.81 1.38
N GLN A 543 19.28 0.93 0.37
CA GLN A 543 20.52 0.53 -0.32
C GLN A 543 21.60 -0.12 0.57
N THR A 544 21.23 -0.78 1.66
CA THR A 544 22.20 -1.56 2.46
C THR A 544 22.19 -3.04 2.08
N SER A 545 23.38 -3.65 2.08
CA SER A 545 23.61 -5.11 2.07
C SER A 545 23.27 -5.79 3.42
N THR A 546 22.47 -5.14 4.26
CA THR A 546 22.10 -5.64 5.58
C THR A 546 20.59 -5.63 5.71
N PHE A 547 20.01 -6.79 6.02
CA PHE A 547 18.61 -6.90 6.40
C PHE A 547 18.48 -7.37 7.84
N ARG A 548 17.32 -7.17 8.42
CA ARG A 548 16.99 -7.57 9.78
C ARG A 548 15.78 -8.48 9.78
N ILE A 549 15.87 -9.56 10.54
CA ILE A 549 14.76 -10.47 10.78
C ILE A 549 14.42 -10.50 12.28
N PRO A 550 13.14 -10.70 12.63
CA PRO A 550 12.77 -11.00 14.00
C PRO A 550 13.33 -12.36 14.41
N TRP A 551 13.90 -12.43 15.61
CA TRP A 551 14.56 -13.60 16.15
C TRP A 551 14.19 -13.77 17.63
N PRO A 552 13.57 -14.89 18.05
CA PRO A 552 13.26 -15.12 19.45
C PRO A 552 14.56 -15.28 20.26
N SER A 553 14.67 -14.63 21.42
CA SER A 553 15.82 -14.81 22.30
C SER A 553 15.65 -16.05 23.19
N GLY A 554 16.47 -17.07 22.95
CA GLY A 554 16.61 -18.28 23.75
C GLY A 554 15.69 -19.45 23.35
N GLY A 555 16.07 -20.65 23.82
CA GLY A 555 15.46 -21.96 23.57
C GLY A 555 13.96 -22.00 23.25
N GLY A 556 13.61 -22.48 22.05
CA GLY A 556 12.28 -22.41 21.45
C GLY A 556 11.29 -23.47 21.94
N GLY A 557 10.90 -23.44 23.22
CA GLY A 557 9.95 -24.41 23.79
C GLY A 557 8.57 -24.38 23.12
N GLY A 558 8.24 -25.46 22.40
CA GLY A 558 6.92 -25.76 21.85
C GLY A 558 6.99 -26.92 20.85
N ASP A 559 7.78 -26.73 19.78
CA ASP A 559 7.98 -27.73 18.70
C ASP A 559 9.45 -27.84 18.23
N PHE A 560 10.29 -26.85 18.58
CA PHE A 560 11.74 -26.80 18.29
C PHE A 560 12.54 -27.05 19.58
N GLY A 561 12.10 -27.95 20.45
CA GLY A 561 12.80 -28.29 21.70
C GLY A 561 13.14 -27.10 22.61
N ASN A 562 14.05 -27.28 23.57
CA ASN A 562 14.56 -26.17 24.40
C ASN A 562 15.84 -25.55 23.81
N ALA A 563 16.25 -25.94 22.60
CA ALA A 563 17.50 -25.46 22.02
C ALA A 563 17.28 -24.13 21.27
N PRO A 564 18.30 -23.24 21.22
CA PRO A 564 18.24 -21.97 20.47
C PRO A 564 17.88 -22.20 18.99
N LEU A 565 17.22 -21.26 18.32
CA LEU A 565 16.91 -21.45 16.88
C LEU A 565 18.16 -21.60 16.02
N GLU A 566 19.30 -21.06 16.46
CA GLU A 566 20.60 -21.21 15.83
C GLU A 566 21.09 -22.67 15.81
N THR A 567 20.59 -23.51 16.72
CA THR A 567 20.88 -24.96 16.67
C THR A 567 19.98 -25.70 15.68
N TYR A 568 18.90 -25.07 15.21
CA TYR A 568 17.96 -25.65 14.24
C TYR A 568 18.17 -25.13 12.83
N PHE A 569 18.50 -23.85 12.65
CA PHE A 569 18.69 -23.24 11.34
C PHE A 569 20.11 -22.70 11.21
N ARG A 570 20.86 -23.23 10.24
CA ARG A 570 22.24 -22.84 9.96
C ARG A 570 22.34 -21.76 8.90
N TYR A 571 21.32 -21.60 8.05
CA TYR A 571 21.34 -20.66 6.94
C TYR A 571 20.09 -19.79 6.88
N ALA A 572 20.27 -18.55 6.43
CA ALA A 572 19.20 -17.65 6.01
C ALA A 572 19.42 -17.22 4.57
N VAL A 573 18.37 -17.30 3.76
CA VAL A 573 18.39 -16.95 2.35
C VAL A 573 17.34 -15.87 2.09
N LEU A 574 17.77 -14.73 1.56
CA LEU A 574 16.86 -13.68 1.10
C LEU A 574 16.32 -14.08 -0.27
N LEU A 575 15.00 -14.10 -0.39
CA LEU A 575 14.31 -14.50 -1.60
C LEU A 575 13.27 -13.47 -2.02
N ASP A 576 13.05 -13.37 -3.31
CA ASP A 576 11.86 -12.76 -3.87
C ASP A 576 10.72 -13.78 -3.81
N VAL A 577 9.69 -13.56 -2.99
CA VAL A 577 8.60 -14.52 -2.80
C VAL A 577 7.68 -14.62 -4.02
N GLN A 578 7.77 -13.70 -4.99
CA GLN A 578 7.00 -13.79 -6.22
C GLN A 578 7.56 -14.88 -7.13
N THR A 579 8.88 -15.01 -7.15
CA THR A 579 9.59 -15.96 -8.01
C THR A 579 10.22 -17.10 -7.22
N PHE A 580 10.25 -17.01 -5.89
CA PHE A 580 11.08 -17.82 -5.00
C PHE A 580 12.54 -17.90 -5.43
N ARG A 581 13.03 -16.83 -6.08
CA ARG A 581 14.41 -16.73 -6.55
C ARG A 581 15.29 -16.14 -5.46
N VAL A 582 16.49 -16.69 -5.30
CA VAL A 582 17.43 -16.25 -4.27
C VAL A 582 18.16 -14.98 -4.73
N LEU A 583 18.11 -13.94 -3.91
CA LEU A 583 18.62 -12.61 -4.28
C LEU A 583 20.03 -12.33 -3.75
N CYS A 584 20.51 -13.13 -2.80
CA CYS A 584 21.81 -12.94 -2.18
C CYS A 584 22.52 -14.26 -1.91
N ALA A 585 23.83 -14.21 -1.64
CA ALA A 585 24.52 -15.37 -1.09
C ALA A 585 23.86 -15.83 0.23
N PRO A 586 23.74 -17.15 0.48
CA PRO A 586 23.25 -17.66 1.75
C PRO A 586 24.05 -17.13 2.93
N VAL A 587 23.36 -16.64 3.97
CA VAL A 587 23.98 -16.11 5.19
C VAL A 587 24.01 -17.20 6.24
N ARG A 588 25.17 -17.50 6.80
CA ARG A 588 25.29 -18.44 7.93
C ARG A 588 24.81 -17.78 9.24
N LEU A 589 23.95 -18.48 9.97
CA LEU A 589 23.32 -18.04 11.23
C LEU A 589 24.11 -18.46 12.46
#